data_AF-A0A534LCJ0-F1
#
_entry.id   AF-A0A534LCJ0-F1
#
_cell.length_a   1.000
_cell.length_b   1.000
_cell.length_c   1.000
_cell.angle_alpha   90.00
_cell.angle_beta   90.00
_cell.angle_gamma   90.00
#
_symmetry.space_group_name_H-M   'P 1'
#
loop_
_entity.id
_entity.type
_entity.pdbx_description
1 polymer ?
#
loop_
_entity_poly.entity_id
_entity_poly.type
_entity_poly.pdbx_seq_one_letter_code
_entity_poly.pdbx_strand_id
1 'polypeptide(L)'
;MTMWLPRVPAGSRTAPCSSSPIKWNGTRSSSMRFSQVTSGRGRRPDGRAARPRTWASHRIDGPEGEQTTMIAEAMGGGQSEDEVAHLSGAERDSPQPSPRGHVVIFLPALNEERAIGKVLDRIPRAQLEAAGYTVSIWVVDGNSTDRTLEVGRKNGASVFIQAGRGKGNGMRQAFDHLLRTRDRADGGSREPEFFLMLDADGTYPPEAIETFLKALASGNDVVLGSRFLGRMAEGAMTPLNAIGNRVLSALARLLFGVSVTDVCTGMWGFKSDALRRIPLEASGFDLEADLFGSACLSQARITELPIDYDARIGPPKMLPLRSGFQIALRLFVRRLNGPARPIPRGRTEASPGQQSAGLSRPEGMV
;
A
#
# COMPACT_ATOMS: atom_id res chain seq x y z
N MET A 1 -8.70 55.93 -16.61
CA MET A 1 -7.44 55.98 -15.84
C MET A 1 -6.70 54.67 -16.10
N THR A 2 -5.41 54.77 -16.38
CA THR A 2 -4.63 53.95 -17.32
C THR A 2 -4.41 52.48 -16.94
N MET A 3 -4.51 51.61 -17.94
CA MET A 3 -4.16 50.18 -17.99
C MET A 3 -2.66 50.01 -18.27
N TRP A 4 -1.96 49.06 -17.62
CA TRP A 4 -0.60 48.63 -18.03
C TRP A 4 -0.37 47.13 -17.78
N LEU A 5 -0.28 46.38 -18.90
CA LEU A 5 0.39 45.09 -19.06
C LEU A 5 1.84 45.35 -19.53
N PRO A 6 2.82 44.48 -19.22
CA PRO A 6 4.07 44.45 -19.96
C PRO A 6 4.03 43.48 -21.15
N ARG A 7 4.69 43.95 -22.22
CA ARG A 7 4.76 43.43 -23.59
C ARG A 7 5.62 42.16 -23.74
N VAL A 8 5.18 41.33 -24.68
CA VAL A 8 5.96 40.31 -25.40
C VAL A 8 6.70 40.96 -26.57
N PRO A 9 7.92 40.55 -26.95
CA PRO A 9 8.48 40.85 -28.26
C PRO A 9 8.16 39.74 -29.27
N ALA A 10 7.63 40.13 -30.43
CA ALA A 10 7.41 39.28 -31.60
C ALA A 10 8.44 39.61 -32.70
N GLY A 11 8.91 38.57 -33.40
CA GLY A 11 9.26 38.69 -34.82
C GLY A 11 10.58 38.05 -35.26
N SER A 12 10.52 36.85 -35.85
CA SER A 12 10.71 36.70 -37.30
C SER A 12 10.16 35.34 -37.77
N ARG A 13 9.44 35.38 -38.89
CA ARG A 13 8.74 34.26 -39.56
C ARG A 13 9.55 33.76 -40.75
N THR A 14 9.45 32.48 -41.08
CA THR A 14 9.22 31.88 -42.43
C THR A 14 9.06 30.36 -42.20
N ALA A 15 7.86 29.77 -42.30
CA ALA A 15 7.11 29.30 -43.49
C ALA A 15 7.46 27.84 -43.91
N PRO A 16 6.49 27.08 -44.47
CA PRO A 16 6.22 25.67 -44.12
C PRO A 16 6.54 24.63 -45.22
N CYS A 17 6.63 23.36 -44.83
CA CYS A 17 6.62 22.19 -45.75
C CYS A 17 6.05 20.99 -44.96
N SER A 18 4.74 20.71 -45.03
CA SER A 18 4.04 19.86 -46.00
C SER A 18 4.38 18.35 -45.97
N SER A 19 3.30 17.57 -45.86
CA SER A 19 3.05 16.22 -46.39
C SER A 19 3.71 14.99 -45.75
N SER A 20 2.89 14.32 -44.93
CA SER A 20 2.39 12.95 -45.15
C SER A 20 3.18 11.73 -44.62
N PRO A 21 2.46 10.64 -44.28
CA PRO A 21 2.91 9.59 -43.38
C PRO A 21 3.68 8.47 -44.09
N ILE A 22 4.70 7.93 -43.41
CA ILE A 22 5.39 6.72 -43.85
C ILE A 22 4.46 5.52 -43.64
N LYS A 23 3.86 5.06 -44.74
CA LYS A 23 3.30 3.71 -44.87
C LYS A 23 4.45 2.73 -45.01
N TRP A 24 4.50 1.72 -44.14
CA TRP A 24 5.29 0.51 -44.40
C TRP A 24 4.39 -0.50 -45.13
N ASN A 25 4.57 -0.63 -46.44
CA ASN A 25 4.17 -1.78 -47.23
C ASN A 25 5.45 -2.40 -47.78
N GLY A 26 5.73 -3.66 -47.48
CA GLY A 26 6.95 -4.30 -47.94
C GLY A 26 7.18 -5.68 -47.36
N THR A 27 6.42 -6.65 -47.87
CA THR A 27 6.77 -8.06 -47.95
C THR A 27 8.27 -8.27 -48.20
N ARG A 28 8.97 -8.94 -47.28
CA ARG A 28 10.17 -9.72 -47.60
C ARG A 28 10.10 -11.07 -46.90
N SER A 29 9.92 -12.09 -47.73
CA SER A 29 10.11 -13.50 -47.46
C SER A 29 11.44 -13.74 -46.75
N SER A 30 11.41 -14.04 -45.45
CA SER A 30 12.48 -14.77 -44.78
C SER A 30 12.23 -16.26 -44.99
N SER A 31 13.06 -16.87 -45.83
CA SER A 31 13.05 -18.32 -46.04
C SER A 31 13.41 -19.04 -44.74
N MET A 32 12.41 -19.61 -44.06
CA MET A 32 12.63 -20.55 -42.97
C MET A 32 13.26 -21.83 -43.53
N ARG A 33 14.50 -22.13 -43.13
CA ARG A 33 15.07 -23.46 -43.33
C ARG A 33 14.68 -24.32 -42.13
N PHE A 34 13.91 -25.37 -42.39
CA PHE A 34 13.61 -26.41 -41.41
C PHE A 34 14.81 -27.35 -41.29
N SER A 35 15.31 -27.56 -40.08
CA SER A 35 16.31 -28.60 -39.81
C SER A 35 15.92 -29.47 -38.62
N GLN A 36 15.79 -30.76 -38.93
CA GLN A 36 15.83 -31.97 -38.09
C GLN A 36 14.82 -32.12 -36.95
N VAL A 37 13.89 -33.06 -37.18
CA VAL A 37 13.09 -33.73 -36.14
C VAL A 37 13.92 -34.87 -35.56
N THR A 38 14.20 -34.87 -34.26
CA THR A 38 14.77 -36.03 -33.57
C THR A 38 13.69 -36.69 -32.71
N SER A 39 13.52 -38.00 -32.88
CA SER A 39 12.60 -38.81 -32.08
C SER A 39 13.40 -39.63 -31.06
N GLY A 40 13.24 -39.35 -29.77
CA GLY A 40 13.79 -40.18 -28.69
C GLY A 40 12.73 -41.09 -28.08
N ARG A 41 13.04 -42.38 -27.88
CA ARG A 41 12.20 -43.32 -27.11
C ARG A 41 12.74 -43.44 -25.68
N GLY A 42 12.14 -42.73 -24.74
CA GLY A 42 12.37 -42.96 -23.30
C GLY A 42 11.50 -44.10 -22.77
N ARG A 43 12.05 -44.98 -21.93
CA ARG A 43 11.27 -45.94 -21.13
C ARG A 43 10.96 -45.35 -19.76
N ARG A 44 9.73 -45.55 -19.30
CA ARG A 44 9.31 -45.19 -17.93
C ARG A 44 9.84 -46.24 -16.92
N PRO A 45 10.02 -45.88 -15.63
CA PRO A 45 10.46 -46.81 -14.58
C PRO A 45 9.51 -47.99 -14.33
N ASP A 46 8.29 -47.94 -14.85
CA ASP A 46 7.22 -48.93 -14.68
C ASP A 46 7.13 -49.96 -15.83
N GLY A 47 8.09 -49.97 -16.77
CA GLY A 47 8.20 -50.97 -17.83
C GLY A 47 7.20 -50.82 -19.00
N ARG A 48 6.35 -49.79 -19.02
CA ARG A 48 5.44 -49.54 -20.16
C ARG A 48 6.08 -48.65 -21.23
N ALA A 49 5.69 -48.84 -22.48
CA ALA A 49 6.15 -48.01 -23.60
C ALA A 49 5.60 -46.58 -23.47
N ALA A 50 6.47 -45.57 -23.47
CA ALA A 50 6.06 -44.17 -23.47
C ALA A 50 5.46 -43.78 -24.83
N ARG A 51 4.41 -42.95 -24.82
CA ARG A 51 3.86 -42.35 -26.05
C ARG A 51 4.93 -41.47 -26.72
N PRO A 52 5.05 -41.48 -28.05
CA PRO A 52 6.00 -40.62 -28.75
C PRO A 52 5.61 -39.16 -28.53
N ARG A 53 6.53 -38.36 -27.99
CA ARG A 53 6.44 -36.90 -27.99
C ARG A 53 7.30 -36.38 -29.13
N THR A 54 6.68 -35.70 -30.09
CA THR A 54 7.37 -34.96 -31.13
C THR A 54 7.62 -33.54 -30.62
N TRP A 55 8.89 -33.15 -30.62
CA TRP A 55 9.32 -31.80 -30.27
C TRP A 55 9.76 -31.11 -31.56
N ALA A 56 9.28 -29.90 -31.79
CA ALA A 56 9.84 -29.00 -32.79
C ALA A 56 10.66 -27.95 -32.04
N SER A 57 11.96 -27.86 -32.33
CA SER A 57 12.79 -26.75 -31.89
C SER A 57 12.76 -25.66 -32.96
N HIS A 58 12.42 -24.44 -32.56
CA HIS A 58 12.50 -23.27 -33.42
C HIS A 58 13.76 -22.48 -33.10
N ARG A 59 14.61 -22.27 -34.10
CA ARG A 59 15.78 -21.39 -34.01
C ARG A 59 15.41 -20.04 -34.60
N ILE A 60 15.49 -18.98 -33.81
CA ILE A 60 15.25 -17.60 -34.23
C ILE A 60 16.57 -16.85 -34.04
N ASP A 61 17.15 -16.34 -35.13
CA ASP A 61 18.32 -15.49 -35.06
C ASP A 61 17.85 -14.03 -34.86
N GLY A 62 18.20 -13.44 -33.71
CA GLY A 62 17.96 -12.02 -33.40
C GLY A 62 19.13 -11.12 -33.83
N PRO A 63 18.96 -9.78 -33.89
CA PRO A 63 19.99 -8.88 -34.43
C PRO A 63 21.25 -8.70 -33.58
N GLU A 64 21.31 -9.19 -32.34
CA GLU A 64 22.45 -8.97 -31.44
C GLU A 64 22.80 -10.21 -30.58
N GLY A 65 22.86 -11.40 -31.20
CA GLY A 65 23.62 -12.54 -30.64
C GLY A 65 23.07 -13.22 -29.37
N GLU A 66 21.92 -12.85 -28.82
CA GLU A 66 21.29 -13.60 -27.72
C GLU A 66 20.54 -14.85 -28.22
N GLN A 67 20.93 -16.01 -27.70
CA GLN A 67 20.30 -17.30 -27.99
C GLN A 67 19.16 -17.57 -27.00
N THR A 68 17.91 -17.65 -27.51
CA THR A 68 16.77 -18.12 -26.70
C THR A 68 16.19 -19.39 -27.34
N THR A 69 16.19 -20.50 -26.59
CA THR A 69 15.52 -21.74 -27.00
C THR A 69 14.16 -21.82 -26.34
N MET A 70 13.09 -21.76 -27.13
CA MET A 70 11.72 -22.00 -26.66
C MET A 70 11.31 -23.44 -27.00
N ILE A 71 10.81 -24.17 -26.01
CA ILE A 71 10.27 -25.52 -26.17
C ILE A 71 8.75 -25.39 -26.20
N ALA A 72 8.12 -25.69 -27.34
CA ALA A 72 6.66 -25.73 -27.48
C ALA A 72 6.21 -27.16 -27.82
N GLU A 73 5.18 -27.66 -27.13
CA GLU A 73 4.53 -28.93 -27.48
C GLU A 73 3.65 -28.73 -28.71
N ALA A 74 3.89 -29.53 -29.75
CA ALA A 74 3.06 -29.56 -30.94
C ALA A 74 1.74 -30.29 -30.64
N MET A 75 0.66 -29.53 -30.44
CA MET A 75 -0.70 -30.07 -30.44
C MET A 75 -1.16 -30.21 -31.90
N GLY A 76 -1.13 -31.44 -32.41
CA GLY A 76 -1.63 -31.77 -33.73
C GLY A 76 -3.15 -31.90 -33.74
N GLY A 77 -3.80 -31.09 -34.57
CA GLY A 77 -5.22 -31.21 -34.91
C GLY A 77 -5.57 -30.12 -35.91
N GLY A 78 -5.72 -30.49 -37.19
CA GLY A 78 -6.15 -29.57 -38.24
C GLY A 78 -7.60 -29.15 -38.02
N GLN A 79 -7.86 -27.85 -38.13
CA GLN A 79 -9.22 -27.31 -38.25
C GLN A 79 -9.35 -26.59 -39.59
N SER A 80 -10.48 -26.85 -40.25
CA SER A 80 -10.87 -26.39 -41.57
C SER A 80 -11.07 -24.87 -41.64
N GLU A 81 -10.83 -24.28 -42.80
CA GLU A 81 -10.88 -22.83 -43.06
C GLU A 81 -12.25 -22.17 -42.80
N ASP A 82 -13.32 -22.95 -42.64
CA ASP A 82 -14.66 -22.44 -42.29
C ASP A 82 -14.84 -22.10 -40.79
N GLU A 83 -13.92 -22.49 -39.91
CA GLU A 83 -13.96 -22.15 -38.47
C GLU A 83 -13.28 -20.80 -38.16
N VAL A 84 -12.61 -20.20 -39.15
CA VAL A 84 -11.84 -18.95 -39.01
C VAL A 84 -12.74 -17.70 -39.10
N ALA A 85 -13.96 -17.84 -39.65
CA ALA A 85 -14.90 -16.73 -39.82
C ALA A 85 -15.86 -16.48 -38.62
N HIS A 86 -15.72 -17.23 -37.52
CA HIS A 86 -16.51 -17.03 -36.29
C HIS A 86 -15.70 -16.64 -35.06
N LEU A 87 -14.39 -16.37 -35.23
CA LEU A 87 -13.50 -15.96 -34.14
C LEU A 87 -13.12 -14.46 -34.18
N SER A 88 -13.89 -13.63 -34.89
CA SER A 88 -13.66 -12.17 -34.97
C SER A 88 -14.54 -11.35 -34.00
N GLY A 89 -15.02 -11.95 -32.91
CA GLY A 89 -16.02 -11.32 -32.04
C GLY A 89 -15.83 -11.55 -30.54
N ALA A 90 -14.61 -11.79 -30.07
CA ALA A 90 -14.33 -11.81 -28.64
C ALA A 90 -13.01 -11.07 -28.38
N GLU A 91 -13.09 -9.75 -28.28
CA GLU A 91 -12.23 -9.05 -27.31
C GLU A 91 -12.43 -9.79 -25.98
N ARG A 92 -11.44 -10.59 -25.60
CA ARG A 92 -11.44 -11.25 -24.30
C ARG A 92 -11.36 -10.13 -23.29
N ASP A 93 -12.50 -9.86 -22.69
CA ASP A 93 -12.62 -9.09 -21.47
C ASP A 93 -11.58 -9.67 -20.51
N SER A 94 -10.49 -8.92 -20.33
CA SER A 94 -9.39 -9.35 -19.47
C SER A 94 -10.01 -9.53 -18.09
N PRO A 95 -9.85 -10.68 -17.40
CA PRO A 95 -10.53 -10.89 -16.13
C PRO A 95 -10.14 -9.74 -15.20
N GLN A 96 -11.13 -8.90 -14.89
CA GLN A 96 -10.94 -7.79 -13.95
C GLN A 96 -10.44 -8.42 -12.65
N PRO A 97 -9.35 -7.90 -12.06
CA PRO A 97 -8.81 -8.46 -10.84
C PRO A 97 -9.93 -8.46 -9.79
N SER A 98 -10.19 -9.62 -9.19
CA SER A 98 -11.16 -9.72 -8.10
C SER A 98 -10.74 -8.77 -6.97
N PRO A 99 -11.69 -8.02 -6.36
CA PRO A 99 -11.36 -7.06 -5.31
C PRO A 99 -10.57 -7.74 -4.18
N ARG A 100 -9.35 -7.26 -3.93
CA ARG A 100 -8.50 -7.71 -2.82
C ARG A 100 -8.77 -6.96 -1.53
N GLY A 101 -9.44 -5.81 -1.63
CA GLY A 101 -9.89 -5.00 -0.50
C GLY A 101 -9.53 -3.54 -0.61
N HIS A 102 -9.61 -2.83 0.51
CA HIS A 102 -9.35 -1.38 0.58
C HIS A 102 -8.08 -1.09 1.38
N VAL A 103 -7.23 -0.25 0.81
CA VAL A 103 -6.01 0.27 1.42
C VAL A 103 -6.19 1.75 1.77
N VAL A 104 -6.06 2.08 3.05
CA VAL A 104 -6.11 3.44 3.57
C VAL A 104 -4.72 3.88 4.00
N ILE A 105 -4.19 4.92 3.38
CA ILE A 105 -2.84 5.43 3.63
C ILE A 105 -2.93 6.75 4.39
N PHE A 106 -2.28 6.83 5.54
CA PHE A 106 -2.18 8.04 6.36
C PHE A 106 -0.79 8.66 6.26
N LEU A 107 -0.78 9.97 6.04
CA LEU A 107 0.39 10.82 5.99
C LEU A 107 0.29 11.88 7.09
N PRO A 108 0.78 11.61 8.32
CA PRO A 108 0.89 12.63 9.36
C PRO A 108 1.80 13.76 8.88
N ALA A 109 1.27 14.98 8.83
CA ALA A 109 1.95 16.13 8.27
C ALA A 109 1.84 17.34 9.20
N LEU A 110 2.93 18.10 9.31
CA LEU A 110 2.97 19.41 9.97
C LEU A 110 4.06 20.23 9.28
N ASN A 111 3.66 21.19 8.46
CA ASN A 111 4.55 22.01 7.64
C ASN A 111 5.49 21.19 6.73
N GLU A 112 4.90 20.37 5.86
CA GLU A 112 5.59 19.47 4.92
C GLU A 112 5.37 19.89 3.45
N GLU A 113 5.09 21.17 3.15
CA GLU A 113 4.73 21.62 1.79
C GLU A 113 5.75 21.25 0.70
N ARG A 114 7.03 21.13 1.06
CA ARG A 114 8.14 20.79 0.16
C ARG A 114 8.21 19.30 -0.20
N ALA A 115 7.65 18.46 0.65
CA ALA A 115 7.79 17.02 0.60
C ALA A 115 6.49 16.32 0.21
N ILE A 116 5.35 16.76 0.75
CA ILE A 116 4.08 16.03 0.67
C ILE A 116 3.65 15.73 -0.76
N GLY A 117 3.82 16.66 -1.70
CA GLY A 117 3.53 16.42 -3.12
C GLY A 117 4.38 15.29 -3.70
N LYS A 118 5.69 15.31 -3.46
CA LYS A 118 6.62 14.28 -3.94
C LYS A 118 6.33 12.91 -3.32
N VAL A 119 5.91 12.87 -2.05
CA VAL A 119 5.50 11.63 -1.39
C VAL A 119 4.24 11.08 -2.05
N LEU A 120 3.24 11.93 -2.29
CA LEU A 120 1.98 11.53 -2.92
C LEU A 120 2.18 11.02 -4.35
N ASP A 121 3.05 11.65 -5.13
CA ASP A 121 3.39 11.24 -6.50
C ASP A 121 4.07 9.86 -6.56
N ARG A 122 4.81 9.49 -5.51
CA ARG A 122 5.50 8.21 -5.38
C ARG A 122 4.61 7.06 -4.90
N ILE A 123 3.41 7.34 -4.38
CA ILE A 123 2.51 6.27 -3.96
C ILE A 123 2.04 5.50 -5.19
N PRO A 124 2.26 4.17 -5.27
CA PRO A 124 2.01 3.39 -6.48
C PRO A 124 0.51 3.07 -6.67
N ARG A 125 -0.35 4.09 -6.76
CA ARG A 125 -1.82 3.95 -6.80
C ARG A 125 -2.26 3.03 -7.95
N ALA A 126 -1.76 3.30 -9.16
CA ALA A 126 -2.13 2.52 -10.35
C ALA A 126 -1.76 1.04 -10.21
N GLN A 127 -0.61 0.73 -9.61
CA GLN A 127 -0.16 -0.64 -9.37
C GLN A 127 -1.03 -1.32 -8.30
N LEU A 128 -1.40 -0.61 -7.24
CA LEU A 128 -2.28 -1.13 -6.20
C LEU A 128 -3.70 -1.39 -6.75
N GLU A 129 -4.23 -0.47 -7.55
CA GLU A 129 -5.53 -0.61 -8.22
C GLU A 129 -5.52 -1.77 -9.23
N ALA A 130 -4.47 -1.89 -10.05
CA ALA A 130 -4.29 -3.03 -10.95
C ALA A 130 -4.14 -4.37 -10.19
N ALA A 131 -3.66 -4.34 -8.95
CA ALA A 131 -3.63 -5.50 -8.07
C ALA A 131 -4.99 -5.80 -7.39
N GLY A 132 -6.04 -5.03 -7.68
CA GLY A 132 -7.40 -5.21 -7.16
C GLY A 132 -7.68 -4.48 -5.85
N TYR A 133 -6.87 -3.48 -5.46
CA TYR A 133 -7.12 -2.68 -4.26
C TYR A 133 -7.83 -1.37 -4.59
N THR A 134 -8.82 -0.99 -3.77
CA THR A 134 -9.26 0.40 -3.70
C THR A 134 -8.28 1.17 -2.81
N VAL A 135 -7.86 2.39 -3.20
CA VAL A 135 -6.86 3.17 -2.46
C VAL A 135 -7.42 4.52 -2.01
N SER A 136 -7.39 4.79 -0.70
CA SER A 136 -7.69 6.10 -0.12
C SER A 136 -6.47 6.68 0.58
N ILE A 137 -6.20 7.97 0.36
CA ILE A 137 -5.04 8.64 0.94
C ILE A 137 -5.48 9.83 1.77
N TRP A 138 -4.96 9.92 2.98
CA TRP A 138 -5.32 10.92 3.97
C TRP A 138 -4.09 11.64 4.50
N VAL A 139 -4.02 12.94 4.26
CA VAL A 139 -3.11 13.83 4.99
C VAL A 139 -3.73 14.10 6.35
N VAL A 140 -3.04 13.69 7.41
CA VAL A 140 -3.43 13.93 8.80
C VAL A 140 -2.66 15.16 9.28
N ASP A 141 -3.31 16.32 9.17
CA ASP A 141 -2.66 17.61 9.36
C ASP A 141 -2.64 18.07 10.81
N GLY A 142 -1.46 18.47 11.27
CA GLY A 142 -1.15 18.94 12.60
C GLY A 142 -1.46 20.41 12.87
N ASN A 143 -2.33 21.04 12.06
CA ASN A 143 -2.50 22.49 11.96
C ASN A 143 -1.29 23.17 11.30
N SER A 144 -0.97 22.74 10.07
CA SER A 144 0.08 23.37 9.27
C SER A 144 -0.26 24.83 8.98
N THR A 145 0.78 25.67 8.96
CA THR A 145 0.70 27.11 8.64
C THR A 145 1.25 27.43 7.26
N ASP A 146 1.74 26.42 6.55
CA ASP A 146 2.28 26.51 5.20
C ASP A 146 1.29 25.91 4.16
N ARG A 147 1.75 25.66 2.93
CA ARG A 147 0.87 25.13 1.86
C ARG A 147 0.64 23.62 1.91
N THR A 148 0.98 22.93 3.01
CA THR A 148 0.83 21.46 3.12
C THR A 148 -0.55 20.96 2.71
N LEU A 149 -1.62 21.61 3.21
CA LEU A 149 -3.00 21.22 2.93
C LEU A 149 -3.40 21.43 1.47
N GLU A 150 -2.97 22.56 0.89
CA GLU A 150 -3.22 22.90 -0.52
C GLU A 150 -2.54 21.88 -1.43
N VAL A 151 -1.24 21.61 -1.19
CA VAL A 151 -0.46 20.64 -1.96
C VAL A 151 -1.04 19.24 -1.81
N GLY A 152 -1.41 18.82 -0.59
CA GLY A 152 -2.03 17.51 -0.36
C GLY A 152 -3.31 17.30 -1.17
N ARG A 153 -4.24 18.26 -1.12
CA ARG A 153 -5.51 18.19 -1.88
C ARG A 153 -5.28 18.19 -3.39
N LYS A 154 -4.38 19.04 -3.88
CA LYS A 154 -4.04 19.12 -5.31
C LYS A 154 -3.52 17.80 -5.86
N ASN A 155 -2.81 17.02 -5.03
CA ASN A 155 -2.28 15.70 -5.38
C ASN A 155 -3.26 14.55 -5.02
N GLY A 156 -4.55 14.86 -4.90
CA GLY A 156 -5.61 13.87 -4.76
C GLY A 156 -5.61 13.14 -3.42
N ALA A 157 -5.16 13.77 -2.34
CA ALA A 157 -5.33 13.27 -0.98
C ALA A 157 -6.50 13.96 -0.28
N SER A 158 -7.26 13.19 0.48
CA SER A 158 -8.20 13.72 1.46
C SER A 158 -7.43 14.32 2.64
N VAL A 159 -8.07 15.22 3.38
CA VAL A 159 -7.46 15.91 4.51
C VAL A 159 -8.27 15.65 5.77
N PHE A 160 -7.58 15.25 6.83
CA PHE A 160 -8.09 15.20 8.20
C PHE A 160 -7.30 16.19 9.05
N ILE A 161 -7.96 17.22 9.61
CA ILE A 161 -7.30 18.21 10.46
C ILE A 161 -7.47 17.78 11.92
N GLN A 162 -6.36 17.62 12.65
CA GLN A 162 -6.44 17.20 14.05
C GLN A 162 -6.94 18.32 14.97
N ALA A 163 -7.73 17.96 15.98
CA ALA A 163 -7.97 18.83 17.11
C ALA A 163 -6.83 18.70 18.14
N GLY A 164 -6.23 19.82 18.55
CA GLY A 164 -5.10 19.82 19.49
C GLY A 164 -3.74 19.69 18.81
N ARG A 165 -2.75 19.17 19.53
CA ARG A 165 -1.34 19.14 19.07
C ARG A 165 -0.71 17.77 19.27
N GLY A 166 0.27 17.48 18.42
CA GLY A 166 1.14 16.30 18.51
C GLY A 166 0.71 15.16 17.58
N LYS A 167 1.72 14.43 17.06
CA LYS A 167 1.54 13.38 16.04
C LYS A 167 0.62 12.27 16.55
N GLY A 168 0.86 11.79 17.78
CA GLY A 168 0.02 10.75 18.39
C GLY A 168 -1.44 11.14 18.50
N ASN A 169 -1.70 12.39 18.91
CA ASN A 169 -3.06 12.92 19.02
C ASN A 169 -3.77 12.99 17.65
N GLY A 170 -3.08 13.41 16.60
CA GLY A 170 -3.63 13.46 15.24
C GLY A 170 -3.91 12.08 14.67
N MET A 171 -2.95 11.16 14.78
CA MET A 171 -3.11 9.80 14.27
C MET A 171 -4.20 9.01 15.00
N ARG A 172 -4.31 9.14 16.33
CA ARG A 172 -5.41 8.50 17.09
C ARG A 172 -6.78 8.97 16.62
N GLN A 173 -6.94 10.27 16.39
CA GLN A 173 -8.20 10.83 15.88
C GLN A 173 -8.49 10.35 14.46
N ALA A 174 -7.49 10.33 13.58
CA ALA A 174 -7.65 9.89 12.21
C ALA A 174 -8.01 8.39 12.12
N PHE A 175 -7.35 7.53 12.88
CA PHE A 175 -7.69 6.11 12.96
C PHE A 175 -9.12 5.90 13.46
N ASP A 176 -9.50 6.56 14.56
CA ASP A 176 -10.85 6.46 15.12
C ASP A 176 -11.93 6.97 14.14
N HIS A 177 -11.66 8.08 13.45
CA HIS A 177 -12.56 8.64 12.45
C HIS A 177 -12.77 7.68 11.27
N LEU A 178 -11.69 7.13 10.69
CA LEU A 178 -11.81 6.25 9.53
C LEU A 178 -12.35 4.87 9.86
N LEU A 179 -11.96 4.30 11.00
CA LEU A 179 -12.52 3.01 11.44
C LEU A 179 -14.05 3.08 11.66
N ARG A 180 -14.57 4.23 12.13
CA ARG A 180 -16.01 4.44 12.34
C ARG A 180 -16.77 4.75 11.06
N THR A 181 -16.21 5.57 10.17
CA THR A 181 -16.89 5.92 8.91
C THR A 181 -16.97 4.71 7.98
N ARG A 182 -15.93 3.87 7.96
CA ARG A 182 -15.91 2.63 7.17
C ARG A 182 -16.88 1.57 7.70
N ASP A 183 -17.00 1.43 9.03
CA ASP A 183 -18.02 0.53 9.63
C ASP A 183 -19.45 0.88 9.19
N ARG A 184 -19.74 2.17 8.95
CA ARG A 184 -21.07 2.62 8.48
C ARG A 184 -21.27 2.40 6.99
N ALA A 185 -20.22 2.53 6.19
CA ALA A 185 -20.29 2.44 4.73
C ALA A 185 -20.48 1.00 4.23
N ASP A 186 -19.84 0.02 4.89
CA ASP A 186 -19.71 -1.32 4.33
C ASP A 186 -20.93 -2.24 4.58
N GLY A 187 -21.96 -1.80 5.34
CA GLY A 187 -23.28 -2.46 5.43
C GLY A 187 -23.30 -3.95 5.84
N GLY A 188 -22.16 -4.55 6.20
CA GLY A 188 -21.99 -5.97 6.48
C GLY A 188 -21.12 -6.77 5.49
N SER A 189 -20.80 -6.25 4.30
CA SER A 189 -19.83 -6.87 3.38
C SER A 189 -18.43 -6.33 3.65
N ARG A 190 -17.64 -7.04 4.46
CA ARG A 190 -16.27 -6.63 4.79
C ARG A 190 -15.28 -7.23 3.80
N GLU A 191 -15.03 -6.51 2.71
CA GLU A 191 -13.76 -6.71 2.02
C GLU A 191 -12.59 -6.47 2.99
N PRO A 192 -11.44 -7.14 2.81
CA PRO A 192 -10.27 -6.90 3.64
C PRO A 192 -9.87 -5.41 3.65
N GLU A 193 -9.63 -4.89 4.84
CA GLU A 193 -9.22 -3.50 5.02
C GLU A 193 -7.82 -3.42 5.62
N PHE A 194 -6.94 -2.69 4.95
CA PHE A 194 -5.57 -2.45 5.35
C PHE A 194 -5.35 -0.96 5.60
N PHE A 195 -4.72 -0.63 6.72
CA PHE A 195 -4.36 0.73 7.07
C PHE A 195 -2.84 0.83 7.07
N LEU A 196 -2.28 1.83 6.39
CA LEU A 196 -0.86 2.14 6.41
C LEU A 196 -0.63 3.55 6.91
N MET A 197 0.47 3.73 7.65
CA MET A 197 0.97 5.03 8.08
C MET A 197 2.39 5.15 7.55
N LEU A 198 2.74 6.28 6.94
CA LEU A 198 4.12 6.63 6.58
C LEU A 198 4.33 8.14 6.73
N ASP A 199 5.55 8.56 7.07
CA ASP A 199 5.83 9.99 7.28
C ASP A 199 5.75 10.78 5.96
N ALA A 200 5.22 12.01 6.04
CA ALA A 200 4.95 12.90 4.92
C ALA A 200 6.19 13.66 4.36
N ASP A 201 7.38 13.32 4.83
CA ASP A 201 8.60 14.14 4.68
C ASP A 201 9.62 13.61 3.65
N GLY A 202 9.25 12.52 2.95
CA GLY A 202 10.06 11.91 1.91
C GLY A 202 11.12 10.91 2.40
N THR A 203 11.20 10.65 3.71
CA THR A 203 12.20 9.72 4.26
C THR A 203 11.88 8.25 4.02
N TYR A 204 10.61 7.88 3.98
CA TYR A 204 10.16 6.50 3.73
C TYR A 204 9.76 6.28 2.26
N PRO A 205 9.98 5.08 1.69
CA PRO A 205 9.63 4.75 0.32
C PRO A 205 8.16 4.31 0.22
N PRO A 206 7.27 5.10 -0.41
CA PRO A 206 5.88 4.69 -0.61
C PRO A 206 5.75 3.44 -1.51
N GLU A 207 6.78 3.12 -2.28
CA GLU A 207 6.83 1.93 -3.13
C GLU A 207 6.79 0.63 -2.30
N ALA A 208 7.20 0.67 -1.03
CA ALA A 208 7.17 -0.48 -0.15
C ALA A 208 5.75 -0.87 0.33
N ILE A 209 4.73 -0.04 0.07
CA ILE A 209 3.34 -0.31 0.47
C ILE A 209 2.87 -1.68 -0.05
N GLU A 210 3.24 -2.07 -1.26
CA GLU A 210 2.85 -3.37 -1.83
C GLU A 210 3.40 -4.54 -0.99
N THR A 211 4.65 -4.46 -0.54
CA THR A 211 5.26 -5.50 0.30
C THR A 211 4.62 -5.56 1.69
N PHE A 212 4.24 -4.42 2.25
CA PHE A 212 3.46 -4.37 3.49
C PHE A 212 2.12 -5.06 3.34
N LEU A 213 1.40 -4.81 2.25
CA LEU A 213 0.12 -5.46 1.97
C LEU A 213 0.27 -6.97 1.82
N LYS A 214 1.31 -7.45 1.14
CA LYS A 214 1.63 -8.88 1.04
C LYS A 214 1.86 -9.49 2.42
N ALA A 215 2.65 -8.83 3.28
CA ALA A 215 2.91 -9.32 4.63
C ALA A 215 1.67 -9.31 5.53
N LEU A 216 0.79 -8.32 5.40
CA LEU A 216 -0.50 -8.31 6.11
C LEU A 216 -1.40 -9.45 5.59
N ALA A 217 -1.54 -9.57 4.27
CA ALA A 217 -2.33 -10.63 3.65
C ALA A 217 -1.85 -12.04 4.01
N SER A 218 -0.54 -12.23 4.24
CA SER A 218 0.05 -13.52 4.65
C SER A 218 -0.25 -13.92 6.10
N GLY A 219 -1.03 -13.12 6.84
CA GLY A 219 -1.47 -13.45 8.19
C GLY A 219 -1.00 -12.47 9.25
N ASN A 220 -0.02 -11.60 8.99
CA ASN A 220 0.41 -10.64 10.00
C ASN A 220 -0.71 -9.62 10.31
N ASP A 221 -0.81 -9.24 11.57
CA ASP A 221 -1.80 -8.26 12.04
C ASP A 221 -1.23 -6.84 11.97
N VAL A 222 0.08 -6.71 12.23
CA VAL A 222 0.85 -5.47 12.21
C VAL A 222 2.19 -5.71 11.53
N VAL A 223 2.60 -4.79 10.67
CA VAL A 223 3.89 -4.81 9.97
C VAL A 223 4.61 -3.49 10.21
N LEU A 224 5.87 -3.54 10.63
CA LEU A 224 6.74 -2.38 10.81
C LEU A 224 7.79 -2.33 9.70
N GLY A 225 8.16 -1.12 9.27
CA GLY A 225 9.30 -0.90 8.41
C GLY A 225 10.57 -0.66 9.21
N SER A 226 11.54 -1.57 9.18
CA SER A 226 12.79 -1.39 9.89
C SER A 226 13.84 -0.68 9.05
N ARG A 227 14.26 0.51 9.49
CA ARG A 227 15.35 1.27 8.85
C ARG A 227 16.72 0.66 9.11
N PHE A 228 16.84 -0.19 10.14
CA PHE A 228 18.10 -0.87 10.46
C PHE A 228 18.29 -2.18 9.69
N LEU A 229 17.27 -2.65 8.97
CA LEU A 229 17.34 -3.82 8.09
C LEU A 229 17.42 -3.45 6.60
N GLY A 230 17.11 -2.19 6.23
CA GLY A 230 17.25 -1.66 4.87
C GLY A 230 18.50 -0.79 4.68
N ARG A 231 18.56 -0.10 3.54
CA ARG A 231 19.64 0.87 3.26
C ARG A 231 19.36 2.19 3.97
N MET A 232 20.36 2.72 4.66
CA MET A 232 20.31 4.07 5.24
C MET A 232 21.06 5.04 4.31
N ALA A 233 20.38 6.06 3.78
CA ALA A 233 21.05 7.10 3.00
C ALA A 233 21.95 7.96 3.90
N GLU A 234 23.01 8.53 3.30
CA GLU A 234 23.91 9.42 4.02
C GLU A 234 23.17 10.64 4.56
N GLY A 235 23.40 10.97 5.84
CA GLY A 235 22.73 12.09 6.50
C GLY A 235 21.25 11.88 6.83
N ALA A 236 20.64 10.73 6.49
CA ALA A 236 19.23 10.46 6.78
C ALA A 236 18.94 10.35 8.28
N MET A 237 19.89 9.84 9.06
CA MET A 237 19.79 9.73 10.51
C MET A 237 21.11 10.10 11.17
N THR A 238 21.05 10.93 12.21
CA THR A 238 22.23 11.27 13.01
C THR A 238 22.71 10.02 13.79
N PRO A 239 24.02 9.86 14.04
CA PRO A 239 24.52 8.73 14.83
C PRO A 239 23.88 8.65 16.23
N LEU A 240 23.63 9.79 16.86
CA LEU A 240 22.95 9.86 18.16
C LEU A 240 21.51 9.30 18.10
N ASN A 241 20.75 9.66 17.06
CA ASN A 241 19.40 9.13 16.87
C ASN A 241 19.45 7.64 16.55
N ALA A 242 20.42 7.17 15.77
CA ALA A 242 20.59 5.75 15.48
C ALA A 242 20.87 4.94 16.75
N ILE A 243 21.76 5.42 17.62
CA ILE A 243 22.05 4.80 18.92
C ILE A 243 20.82 4.83 19.82
N GLY A 244 20.15 5.99 19.94
CA GLY A 244 18.94 6.15 20.74
C GLY A 244 17.83 5.19 20.32
N ASN A 245 17.55 5.09 19.02
CA ASN A 245 16.53 4.18 18.49
C ASN A 245 16.89 2.71 18.74
N ARG A 246 18.16 2.32 18.65
CA ARG A 246 18.61 0.95 18.98
C ARG A 246 18.42 0.63 20.46
N VAL A 247 18.72 1.57 21.35
CA VAL A 247 18.51 1.42 22.81
C VAL A 247 17.01 1.31 23.11
N LEU A 248 16.18 2.16 22.54
CA LEU A 248 14.73 2.12 22.71
C LEU A 248 14.13 0.82 22.16
N SER A 249 14.63 0.34 21.03
CA SER A 249 14.20 -0.93 20.45
C SER A 249 14.63 -2.12 21.31
N ALA A 250 15.84 -2.08 21.90
CA ALA A 250 16.29 -3.10 22.86
C ALA A 250 15.42 -3.10 24.13
N LEU A 251 15.06 -1.93 24.64
CA LEU A 251 14.12 -1.79 25.76
C LEU A 251 12.74 -2.36 25.40
N ALA A 252 12.22 -2.08 24.20
CA ALA A 252 10.95 -2.62 23.72
C ALA A 252 10.98 -4.16 23.66
N ARG A 253 12.06 -4.76 23.12
CA ARG A 253 12.26 -6.22 23.14
C ARG A 253 12.25 -6.77 24.56
N LEU A 254 12.98 -6.13 25.47
CA LEU A 254 13.07 -6.56 26.87
C LEU A 254 11.72 -6.53 27.58
N LEU A 255 10.95 -5.46 27.40
CA LEU A 255 9.68 -5.26 28.09
C LEU A 255 8.57 -6.18 27.57
N PHE A 256 8.48 -6.36 26.24
CA PHE A 256 7.36 -7.06 25.61
C PHE A 256 7.69 -8.48 25.15
N GLY A 257 8.96 -8.89 25.13
CA GLY A 257 9.38 -10.22 24.69
C GLY A 257 9.20 -10.47 23.18
N VAL A 258 9.02 -9.40 22.41
CA VAL A 258 8.83 -9.46 20.94
C VAL A 258 10.07 -8.90 20.25
N SER A 259 10.58 -9.63 19.25
CA SER A 259 11.70 -9.14 18.44
C SER A 259 11.27 -7.94 17.60
N VAL A 260 11.93 -6.81 17.80
CA VAL A 260 11.72 -5.58 17.01
C VAL A 260 13.05 -4.84 16.85
N THR A 261 13.51 -4.61 15.64
CA THR A 261 14.78 -3.95 15.33
C THR A 261 14.66 -2.43 15.38
N ASP A 262 13.49 -1.87 15.04
CA ASP A 262 13.25 -0.43 14.97
C ASP A 262 11.86 0.00 15.49
N VAL A 263 11.75 0.20 16.81
CA VAL A 263 10.47 0.60 17.44
C VAL A 263 10.04 2.03 17.09
N CYS A 264 10.98 2.88 16.64
CA CYS A 264 10.76 4.30 16.38
C CYS A 264 10.50 4.58 14.89
N THR A 265 10.12 3.58 14.11
CA THR A 265 9.84 3.74 12.68
C THR A 265 8.52 4.48 12.44
N GLY A 266 8.48 5.25 11.36
CA GLY A 266 7.31 6.00 10.90
C GLY A 266 6.47 5.23 9.88
N MET A 267 6.94 4.08 9.38
CA MET A 267 6.20 3.26 8.42
C MET A 267 5.61 2.01 9.05
N TRP A 268 4.28 1.93 9.04
CA TRP A 268 3.49 0.87 9.65
C TRP A 268 2.36 0.41 8.74
N GLY A 269 1.99 -0.86 8.85
CA GLY A 269 0.80 -1.44 8.23
C GLY A 269 -0.01 -2.23 9.26
N PHE A 270 -1.33 -2.19 9.13
CA PHE A 270 -2.28 -2.82 10.05
C PHE A 270 -3.43 -3.45 9.29
N LYS A 271 -3.90 -4.60 9.77
CA LYS A 271 -5.27 -5.05 9.45
C LYS A 271 -6.28 -4.21 10.22
N SER A 272 -7.43 -3.93 9.61
CA SER A 272 -8.55 -3.22 10.25
C SER A 272 -8.93 -3.80 11.61
N ASP A 273 -9.14 -5.12 11.69
CA ASP A 273 -9.52 -5.77 12.95
C ASP A 273 -8.41 -5.71 14.01
N ALA A 274 -7.14 -5.70 13.61
CA ALA A 274 -6.02 -5.54 14.52
C ALA A 274 -5.98 -4.12 15.06
N LEU A 275 -6.05 -3.11 14.18
CA LEU A 275 -6.04 -1.70 14.55
C LEU A 275 -7.18 -1.35 15.52
N ARG A 276 -8.37 -1.94 15.34
CA ARG A 276 -9.53 -1.78 16.26
C ARG A 276 -9.25 -2.27 17.68
N ARG A 277 -8.38 -3.27 17.84
CA ARG A 277 -8.02 -3.85 19.14
C ARG A 277 -6.84 -3.13 19.82
N ILE A 278 -6.15 -2.22 19.14
CA ILE A 278 -4.98 -1.49 19.65
C ILE A 278 -5.49 -0.24 20.39
N PRO A 279 -5.38 -0.14 21.74
CA PRO A 279 -5.99 0.95 22.48
C PRO A 279 -5.08 2.19 22.55
N LEU A 280 -4.97 2.98 21.49
CA LEU A 280 -4.02 4.10 21.44
C LEU A 280 -4.35 5.26 22.42
N GLU A 281 -3.33 5.71 23.13
CA GLU A 281 -3.34 6.82 24.10
C GLU A 281 -2.32 7.92 23.80
N ALA A 282 -1.38 7.66 22.90
CA ALA A 282 -0.33 8.61 22.56
C ALA A 282 -0.87 9.97 22.13
N SER A 283 -0.12 11.01 22.49
CA SER A 283 -0.47 12.40 22.19
C SER A 283 0.61 13.10 21.36
N GLY A 284 1.88 12.70 21.45
CA GLY A 284 3.01 13.40 20.86
C GLY A 284 3.94 12.47 20.07
N PHE A 285 5.24 12.53 20.40
CA PHE A 285 6.32 11.74 19.82
C PHE A 285 6.43 10.32 20.40
N ASP A 286 5.50 9.97 21.28
CA ASP A 286 5.39 8.66 21.92
C ASP A 286 4.48 7.69 21.15
N LEU A 287 3.97 8.11 19.98
CA LEU A 287 3.04 7.36 19.15
C LEU A 287 3.58 5.97 18.78
N GLU A 288 4.79 5.89 18.25
CA GLU A 288 5.36 4.65 17.75
C GLU A 288 5.59 3.64 18.90
N ALA A 289 6.03 4.12 20.06
CA ALA A 289 6.16 3.29 21.26
C ALA A 289 4.80 2.81 21.79
N ASP A 290 3.79 3.70 21.80
CA ASP A 290 2.45 3.33 22.22
C ASP A 290 1.79 2.35 21.25
N LEU A 291 1.96 2.54 19.94
CA LEU A 291 1.55 1.60 18.89
C LEU A 291 2.17 0.22 19.12
N PHE A 292 3.49 0.18 19.29
CA PHE A 292 4.20 -1.08 19.53
C PHE A 292 3.71 -1.77 20.80
N GLY A 293 3.72 -1.07 21.93
CA GLY A 293 3.31 -1.64 23.21
C GLY A 293 1.84 -2.09 23.19
N SER A 294 0.97 -1.31 22.56
CA SER A 294 -0.44 -1.66 22.37
C SER A 294 -0.64 -2.88 21.48
N ALA A 295 0.09 -2.98 20.36
CA ALA A 295 0.03 -4.14 19.48
C ALA A 295 0.47 -5.43 20.22
N CYS A 296 1.54 -5.34 21.01
CA CYS A 296 2.02 -6.44 21.85
C CYS A 296 0.99 -6.86 22.90
N LEU A 297 0.40 -5.91 23.64
CA LEU A 297 -0.62 -6.19 24.65
C LEU A 297 -1.91 -6.78 24.06
N SER A 298 -2.24 -6.42 22.83
CA SER A 298 -3.36 -7.01 22.07
C SER A 298 -3.00 -8.33 21.39
N GLN A 299 -1.82 -8.90 21.69
CA GLN A 299 -1.31 -10.17 21.14
C GLN A 299 -1.33 -10.21 19.61
N ALA A 300 -1.09 -9.07 18.96
CA ALA A 300 -1.03 -8.99 17.52
C ALA A 300 0.16 -9.78 16.97
N ARG A 301 -0.01 -10.44 15.80
CA ARG A 301 1.12 -10.99 15.05
C ARG A 301 1.89 -9.85 14.37
N ILE A 302 3.04 -9.52 14.94
CA ILE A 302 3.90 -8.43 14.50
C ILE A 302 5.06 -9.00 13.67
N THR A 303 5.37 -8.35 12.54
CA THR A 303 6.58 -8.64 11.75
C THR A 303 7.26 -7.34 11.29
N GLU A 304 8.51 -7.44 10.87
CA GLU A 304 9.29 -6.32 10.34
C GLU A 304 9.72 -6.60 8.90
N LEU A 305 9.69 -5.56 8.07
CA LEU A 305 10.25 -5.59 6.72
C LEU A 305 11.44 -4.63 6.63
N PRO A 306 12.50 -4.98 5.89
CA PRO A 306 13.58 -4.04 5.62
C PRO A 306 13.06 -2.86 4.80
N ILE A 307 13.38 -1.64 5.22
CA ILE A 307 12.97 -0.42 4.53
C ILE A 307 14.15 0.53 4.37
N ASP A 308 14.33 0.97 3.13
CA ASP A 308 15.29 2.03 2.79
C ASP A 308 14.84 3.34 3.43
N TYR A 309 15.81 4.12 3.92
CA TYR A 309 15.53 5.37 4.61
C TYR A 309 16.36 6.50 4.02
N ASP A 310 15.67 7.44 3.37
CA ASP A 310 16.28 8.55 2.64
C ASP A 310 16.37 9.82 3.48
N ALA A 311 17.14 10.79 2.99
CA ALA A 311 17.24 12.09 3.64
C ALA A 311 15.91 12.86 3.56
N ARG A 312 15.54 13.49 4.68
CA ARG A 312 14.31 14.28 4.80
C ARG A 312 14.30 15.44 3.82
N ILE A 313 13.16 15.65 3.16
CA ILE A 313 12.94 16.81 2.29
C ILE A 313 12.40 17.97 3.12
N GLY A 314 13.25 18.96 3.38
CA GLY A 314 12.91 20.11 4.21
C GLY A 314 13.73 20.16 5.50
N PRO A 315 13.48 21.14 6.38
CA PRO A 315 14.26 21.29 7.59
C PRO A 315 14.10 20.07 8.51
N PRO A 316 15.16 19.63 9.19
CA PRO A 316 15.05 18.58 10.17
C PRO A 316 14.19 19.06 11.34
N LYS A 317 13.24 18.23 11.75
CA LYS A 317 12.58 18.40 13.05
C LYS A 317 13.53 17.87 14.11
N MET A 318 14.23 18.77 14.80
CA MET A 318 15.08 18.41 15.93
C MET A 318 14.23 17.69 16.98
N LEU A 319 14.58 16.45 17.27
CA LEU A 319 14.01 15.70 18.39
C LEU A 319 14.85 16.01 19.64
N PRO A 320 14.28 16.68 20.66
CA PRO A 320 14.98 16.88 21.92
C PRO A 320 15.28 15.54 22.59
N LEU A 321 16.38 15.44 23.37
CA LEU A 321 16.68 14.26 24.20
C LEU A 321 15.50 13.88 25.13
N ARG A 322 14.71 14.88 25.55
CA ARG A 322 13.47 14.69 26.32
C ARG A 322 12.45 13.81 25.59
N SER A 323 12.41 13.83 24.26
CA SER A 323 11.55 12.94 23.47
C SER A 323 11.96 11.48 23.63
N GLY A 324 13.27 11.19 23.64
CA GLY A 324 13.75 9.83 23.90
C GLY A 324 13.29 9.29 25.26
N PHE A 325 13.37 10.12 26.31
CA PHE A 325 12.86 9.75 27.64
C PHE A 325 11.34 9.53 27.65
N GLN A 326 10.57 10.38 26.95
CA GLN A 326 9.12 10.20 26.82
C GLN A 326 8.75 8.88 26.14
N ILE A 327 9.48 8.51 25.09
CA ILE A 327 9.29 7.23 24.38
C ILE A 327 9.59 6.05 25.32
N ALA A 328 10.71 6.09 26.04
CA ALA A 328 11.07 5.05 27.02
C ALA A 328 10.02 4.93 28.14
N LEU A 329 9.58 6.06 28.70
CA LEU A 329 8.54 6.09 29.72
C LEU A 329 7.22 5.54 29.19
N ARG A 330 6.84 5.86 27.94
CA ARG A 330 5.63 5.31 27.32
C ARG A 330 5.70 3.79 27.21
N LEU A 331 6.82 3.22 26.75
CA LEU A 331 7.00 1.76 26.71
C LEU A 331 6.83 1.13 28.09
N PHE A 332 7.42 1.74 29.11
CA PHE A 332 7.36 1.25 30.50
C PHE A 332 5.94 1.33 31.07
N VAL A 333 5.32 2.50 31.01
CA VAL A 333 3.93 2.73 31.47
C VAL A 333 2.97 1.78 30.76
N ARG A 334 3.16 1.57 29.46
CA ARG A 334 2.31 0.65 28.69
C ARG A 334 2.45 -0.78 29.17
N ARG A 335 3.69 -1.23 29.43
CA ARG A 335 3.93 -2.58 29.95
C ARG A 335 3.30 -2.80 31.32
N LEU A 336 3.29 -1.78 32.18
CA LEU A 336 2.71 -1.84 33.53
C LEU A 336 1.19 -1.76 33.55
N ASN A 337 0.59 -0.92 32.70
CA ASN A 337 -0.85 -0.63 32.79
C ASN A 337 -1.75 -1.69 32.14
N GLY A 338 -1.19 -2.73 31.51
CA GLY A 338 -1.98 -3.80 30.87
C GLY A 338 -2.92 -3.25 29.78
N PRO A 339 -3.72 -4.09 29.11
CA PRO A 339 -4.56 -3.61 28.01
C PRO A 339 -5.65 -2.66 28.54
N ALA A 340 -5.55 -1.38 28.17
CA ALA A 340 -6.67 -0.45 28.24
C ALA A 340 -7.84 -0.99 27.41
N ARG A 341 -9.08 -0.76 27.85
CA ARG A 341 -10.28 -1.33 27.23
C ARG A 341 -10.33 -1.03 25.72
N PRO A 342 -10.62 -2.03 24.86
CA PRO A 342 -10.73 -1.81 23.41
C PRO A 342 -11.82 -0.78 23.10
N ILE A 343 -11.69 -0.11 21.95
CA ILE A 343 -12.68 0.85 21.45
C ILE A 343 -14.05 0.15 21.41
N PRO A 344 -15.07 0.63 22.15
CA PRO A 344 -16.37 -0.03 22.17
C PRO A 344 -16.94 -0.11 20.75
N ARG A 345 -17.41 -1.31 20.35
CA ARG A 345 -18.27 -1.43 19.17
C ARG A 345 -19.50 -0.57 19.45
N GLY A 346 -19.80 0.38 18.55
CA GLY A 346 -21.08 1.07 18.58
C GLY A 346 -22.18 0.01 18.60
N ARG A 347 -23.00 -0.02 19.65
CA ARG A 347 -24.18 -0.88 19.69
C ARG A 347 -25.06 -0.44 18.53
N THR A 348 -25.29 -1.34 17.58
CA THR A 348 -26.43 -1.25 16.68
C THR A 348 -27.66 -1.18 17.59
N GLU A 349 -28.34 -0.03 17.62
CA GLU A 349 -29.67 0.04 18.21
C GLU A 349 -30.55 -0.91 17.40
N ALA A 350 -30.84 -2.07 18.00
CA ALA A 350 -31.91 -2.92 17.51
C ALA A 350 -33.21 -2.11 17.61
N SER A 351 -33.77 -1.74 16.47
CA SER A 351 -35.12 -1.19 16.37
C SER A 351 -36.11 -2.14 17.05
N PRO A 352 -36.98 -1.68 17.95
CA PRO A 352 -38.06 -2.50 18.47
C PRO A 352 -39.00 -2.84 17.31
N GLY A 353 -39.09 -4.13 17.00
CA GLY A 353 -39.96 -4.65 15.97
C GLY A 353 -41.42 -4.31 16.24
N GLN A 354 -42.11 -3.93 15.17
CA GLN A 354 -43.55 -4.09 15.06
C GLN A 354 -43.89 -5.58 15.19
N GLN A 355 -44.66 -5.94 16.22
CA GLN A 355 -45.56 -7.09 16.15
C GLN A 355 -46.92 -6.65 16.70
N SER A 356 -47.86 -6.53 15.77
CA SER A 356 -49.30 -6.51 15.99
C SER A 356 -49.81 -7.93 16.30
N ALA A 357 -50.38 -8.11 17.48
CA ALA A 357 -51.39 -9.12 17.81
C ALA A 357 -52.14 -8.52 19.03
N GLY A 358 -53.45 -8.26 19.03
CA GLY A 358 -54.53 -9.07 18.48
C GLY A 358 -55.11 -9.92 19.61
N LEU A 359 -56.23 -9.45 20.20
CA LEU A 359 -57.09 -10.08 21.24
C LEU A 359 -56.46 -10.14 22.65
N SER A 360 -57.14 -9.89 23.77
CA SER A 360 -58.57 -9.83 24.13
C SER A 360 -58.69 -9.12 25.50
N ARG A 361 -59.66 -8.20 25.66
CA ARG A 361 -60.01 -7.61 26.97
C ARG A 361 -60.96 -8.53 27.75
N PRO A 362 -60.80 -8.71 29.07
CA PRO A 362 -61.75 -9.41 29.90
C PRO A 362 -62.91 -8.49 30.35
N GLU A 363 -64.07 -9.16 30.43
CA GLU A 363 -65.30 -8.94 31.20
C GLU A 363 -65.44 -7.67 32.06
N GLY A 364 -66.62 -7.04 31.93
CA GLY A 364 -67.11 -6.10 32.93
C GLY A 364 -67.79 -6.82 34.09
N MET A 365 -67.60 -6.30 35.31
CA MET A 365 -68.61 -6.33 36.37
C MET A 365 -68.26 -5.30 37.46
N VAL A 366 -69.27 -4.49 37.78
CA VAL A 366 -69.42 -3.49 38.86
C VAL A 366 -68.73 -2.14 38.68
#